data_AF-A0A1G9FI15-F1
#
_entry.id   AF-A0A1G9FI15-F1
#
_cell.length_a   1.000
_cell.length_b   1.000
_cell.length_c   1.000
_cell.angle_alpha   90.00
_cell.angle_beta   90.00
_cell.angle_gamma   90.00
#
_symmetry.space_group_name_H-M   'P 1'
#
loop_
_entity.id
_entity.type
_entity.pdbx_description
1 polymer ?
#
loop_
_entity_poly.entity_id
_entity_poly.type
_entity_poly.pdbx_seq_one_letter_code
_entity_poly.pdbx_strand_id
1 'polypeptide(L)'
;MATAATTAVPLAMSPASGLALRPAPSEPTRPYVVLARGRPAARALVGELRWRVRRYYTAALPGFATFLTPRELADLRADPRVRAVEPDGEIRAAPAGRPQTPSAAQAPGTGTTVYVVDSGLDSARAEFGDRAWHAFDATGGTGRDCDGHGTQVAGRVHDAAPAARIGSVRVLGCDGSGTLSDLLAGLDWIHRHSRGPSVATLSVDGDRSAALRTATRRLARSGVFVAESARSEGCRITPGGRTFSPYTPELAGAAAQLLELHPASGSSALATSLKCTAAGGVIRQNPTGAPTLHVRDGGF
;
A
#
# COMPACT_ATOMS: atom_id res chain seq x y z
N MET A 1 -70.94 57.33 18.11
CA MET A 1 -69.49 57.44 17.82
C MET A 1 -68.74 57.22 19.11
N ALA A 2 -67.69 56.37 19.08
CA ALA A 2 -66.54 56.31 19.99
C ALA A 2 -66.79 55.96 21.48
N THR A 3 -66.04 55.10 22.17
CA THR A 3 -65.05 54.05 21.87
C THR A 3 -64.79 53.37 23.22
N ALA A 4 -64.85 52.03 23.30
CA ALA A 4 -64.43 51.29 24.50
C ALA A 4 -62.90 51.18 24.51
N ALA A 5 -62.25 51.66 25.57
CA ALA A 5 -60.81 51.56 25.76
C ALA A 5 -60.46 50.24 26.44
N THR A 6 -59.90 49.30 25.67
CA THR A 6 -59.35 48.04 26.17
C THR A 6 -57.94 48.28 26.69
N THR A 7 -57.74 48.13 27.99
CA THR A 7 -56.43 48.13 28.65
C THR A 7 -55.69 46.84 28.32
N ALA A 8 -54.64 46.92 27.49
CA ALA A 8 -53.71 45.82 27.27
C ALA A 8 -52.66 45.80 28.39
N VAL A 9 -52.57 44.69 29.11
CA VAL A 9 -51.46 44.40 30.03
C VAL A 9 -50.26 43.95 29.20
N PRO A 10 -49.08 44.59 29.28
CA PRO A 10 -47.91 44.07 28.61
C PRO A 10 -47.40 42.85 29.36
N LEU A 11 -47.35 41.69 28.69
CA LEU A 11 -46.55 40.55 29.13
C LEU A 11 -45.08 40.95 29.08
N ALA A 12 -44.48 41.17 30.24
CA ALA A 12 -43.04 41.28 30.37
C ALA A 12 -42.41 39.93 30.00
N MET A 13 -41.81 39.84 28.82
CA MET A 13 -40.93 38.73 28.48
C MET A 13 -39.63 38.89 29.26
N SER A 14 -39.43 38.06 30.29
CA SER A 14 -38.11 37.88 30.88
C SER A 14 -37.16 37.32 29.83
N PRO A 15 -35.98 37.92 29.57
CA PRO A 15 -34.96 37.25 28.78
C PRO A 15 -34.44 36.07 29.62
N ALA A 16 -34.86 34.85 29.28
CA ALA A 16 -34.21 33.66 29.79
C ALA A 16 -32.74 33.72 29.33
N SER A 17 -31.86 33.86 30.31
CA SER A 17 -30.43 34.06 30.14
C SER A 17 -29.84 33.03 29.18
N GLY A 18 -29.30 33.51 28.07
CA GLY A 18 -28.48 32.73 27.16
C GLY A 18 -27.19 32.31 27.84
N LEU A 19 -27.17 31.10 28.40
CA LEU A 19 -25.98 30.28 28.33
C LEU A 19 -26.06 29.53 27.00
N ALA A 20 -25.67 30.20 25.92
CA ALA A 20 -25.23 29.47 24.74
C ALA A 20 -24.07 28.59 25.24
N LEU A 21 -24.31 27.29 25.43
CA LEU A 21 -23.22 26.34 25.60
C LEU A 21 -22.35 26.56 24.38
N ARG A 22 -21.18 27.17 24.62
CA ARG A 22 -20.09 27.19 23.64
C ARG A 22 -19.95 25.73 23.19
N PRO A 23 -20.20 25.39 21.91
CA PRO A 23 -20.13 24.01 21.48
C PRO A 23 -18.77 23.48 21.94
N ALA A 24 -18.79 22.36 22.64
CA ALA A 24 -17.55 21.74 23.10
C ALA A 24 -16.61 21.65 21.89
N PRO A 25 -15.34 22.06 22.01
CA PRO A 25 -14.41 21.97 20.89
C PRO A 25 -14.45 20.55 20.35
N SER A 26 -14.74 20.41 19.05
CA SER A 26 -14.79 19.11 18.40
C SER A 26 -13.45 18.40 18.63
N GLU A 27 -13.49 17.17 19.14
CA GLU A 27 -12.27 16.40 19.37
C GLU A 27 -11.42 16.35 18.09
N PRO A 28 -10.08 16.49 18.20
CA PRO A 28 -9.23 16.46 17.02
C PRO A 28 -9.30 15.09 16.37
N THR A 29 -9.50 15.08 15.05
CA THR A 29 -9.58 13.85 14.27
C THR A 29 -8.19 13.43 13.78
N ARG A 30 -7.92 12.12 13.72
CA ARG A 30 -6.67 11.54 13.19
C ARG A 30 -6.96 10.58 12.04
N PRO A 31 -6.04 10.40 11.09
CA PRO A 31 -6.28 9.54 9.93
C PRO A 31 -6.07 8.05 10.29
N TYR A 32 -6.97 7.20 9.80
CA TYR A 32 -6.95 5.75 10.01
C TYR A 32 -7.34 5.00 8.74
N VAL A 33 -6.81 3.79 8.61
CA VAL A 33 -7.25 2.78 7.65
C VAL A 33 -8.14 1.76 8.38
N VAL A 34 -9.34 1.56 7.86
CA VAL A 34 -10.32 0.61 8.38
C VAL A 34 -10.37 -0.61 7.47
N LEU A 35 -10.04 -1.77 8.01
CA LEU A 35 -10.18 -3.05 7.34
C LEU A 35 -11.48 -3.71 7.79
N ALA A 36 -12.43 -3.88 6.88
CA ALA A 36 -13.69 -4.58 7.14
C ALA A 36 -13.53 -6.11 7.00
N ARG A 37 -14.49 -6.87 7.53
CA ARG A 37 -14.53 -8.34 7.41
C ARG A 37 -14.84 -8.82 5.99
N GLY A 38 -15.34 -7.95 5.12
CA GLY A 38 -15.62 -8.27 3.73
C GLY A 38 -16.11 -7.06 2.94
N ARG A 39 -16.26 -7.23 1.61
CA ARG A 39 -16.72 -6.16 0.71
C ARG A 39 -18.13 -5.65 1.06
N PRO A 40 -19.12 -6.50 1.41
CA PRO A 40 -20.43 -6.01 1.84
C PRO A 40 -20.35 -5.16 3.10
N ALA A 41 -19.59 -5.60 4.10
CA ALA A 41 -19.33 -4.86 5.34
C ALA A 41 -18.67 -3.50 5.06
N ALA A 42 -17.64 -3.47 4.20
CA ALA A 42 -16.99 -2.22 3.81
C ALA A 42 -17.97 -1.24 3.13
N ARG A 43 -18.82 -1.72 2.21
CA ARG A 43 -19.84 -0.89 1.55
C ARG A 43 -20.86 -0.34 2.54
N ALA A 44 -21.34 -1.19 3.46
CA ALA A 44 -22.30 -0.77 4.48
C ALA A 44 -21.71 0.31 5.40
N LEU A 45 -20.47 0.12 5.85
CA LEU A 45 -19.77 1.11 6.67
C LEU A 45 -19.60 2.44 5.90
N VAL A 46 -19.05 2.42 4.68
CA VAL A 46 -18.83 3.63 3.87
C VAL A 46 -20.14 4.38 3.56
N GLY A 47 -21.27 3.68 3.45
CA GLY A 47 -22.57 4.29 3.21
C GLY A 47 -23.13 5.09 4.40
N GLU A 48 -22.53 4.98 5.59
CA GLU A 48 -22.91 5.78 6.75
C GLU A 48 -22.30 7.18 6.66
N LEU A 49 -23.15 8.21 6.60
CA LEU A 49 -22.77 9.62 6.43
C LEU A 49 -21.83 10.18 7.51
N ARG A 50 -21.64 9.46 8.62
CA ARG A 50 -20.78 9.92 9.73
C ARG A 50 -19.29 9.75 9.48
N TRP A 51 -18.90 8.92 8.52
CA TRP A 51 -17.49 8.69 8.22
C TRP A 51 -16.98 9.68 7.18
N ARG A 52 -15.96 10.45 7.54
CA ARG A 52 -15.22 11.34 6.63
C ARG A 52 -14.29 10.52 5.73
N VAL A 53 -14.87 9.69 4.87
CA VAL A 53 -14.15 8.77 3.99
C VAL A 53 -13.31 9.55 2.99
N ARG A 54 -11.98 9.35 3.03
CA ARG A 54 -11.03 9.91 2.08
C ARG A 54 -10.83 8.99 0.87
N ARG A 55 -10.78 7.68 1.13
CA ARG A 55 -10.53 6.65 0.12
C ARG A 55 -11.37 5.42 0.41
N TYR A 56 -11.93 4.84 -0.63
CA TYR A 56 -12.61 3.56 -0.57
C TYR A 56 -11.94 2.57 -1.52
N TYR A 57 -11.49 1.43 -0.98
CA TYR A 57 -10.77 0.42 -1.74
C TYR A 57 -11.73 -0.63 -2.27
N THR A 58 -11.67 -0.87 -3.57
CA THR A 58 -12.63 -1.74 -4.29
C THR A 58 -12.00 -3.04 -4.79
N ALA A 59 -10.72 -3.27 -4.55
CA ALA A 59 -9.95 -4.34 -5.16
C ALA A 59 -8.90 -4.88 -4.18
N ALA A 60 -7.94 -4.04 -3.79
CA ALA A 60 -6.80 -4.40 -2.96
C ALA A 60 -7.22 -4.90 -1.57
N LEU A 61 -8.22 -4.30 -0.93
CA LEU A 61 -8.75 -4.79 0.34
C LEU A 61 -10.21 -4.36 0.54
N PRO A 62 -10.99 -5.05 1.40
CA PRO A 62 -12.30 -4.58 1.81
C PRO A 62 -12.14 -3.53 2.91
N GLY A 63 -12.01 -2.26 2.56
CA GLY A 63 -11.76 -1.21 3.55
C GLY A 63 -11.77 0.20 2.98
N PHE A 64 -11.49 1.16 3.85
CA PHE A 64 -11.48 2.58 3.52
C PHE A 64 -10.55 3.36 4.46
N ALA A 65 -10.10 4.54 4.03
CA ALA A 65 -9.35 5.48 4.86
C ALA A 65 -10.27 6.64 5.29
N THR A 66 -10.19 7.07 6.54
CA THR A 66 -11.07 8.09 7.13
C THR A 66 -10.36 8.84 8.26
N PHE A 67 -10.88 10.01 8.62
CA PHE A 67 -10.49 10.71 9.85
C PHE A 67 -11.43 10.33 10.99
N LEU A 68 -10.88 10.02 12.17
CA LEU A 68 -11.65 9.61 13.36
C LEU A 68 -11.24 10.41 14.60
N THR A 69 -12.23 10.82 15.38
CA THR A 69 -12.07 11.19 16.79
C THR A 69 -11.76 9.95 17.65
N PRO A 70 -11.22 10.10 18.87
CA PRO A 70 -11.09 9.00 19.83
C PRO A 70 -12.38 8.20 20.04
N ARG A 71 -13.53 8.87 20.14
CA ARG A 71 -14.83 8.21 20.28
C ARG A 71 -15.22 7.41 19.05
N GLU A 72 -15.11 8.00 17.85
CA GLU A 72 -15.41 7.31 16.59
C GLU A 72 -14.49 6.10 16.35
N LEU A 73 -13.22 6.19 16.77
CA LEU A 73 -12.29 5.07 16.74
C LEU A 73 -12.73 3.92 17.65
N ALA A 74 -13.20 4.23 18.87
CA ALA A 74 -13.74 3.23 19.78
C ALA A 74 -14.99 2.55 19.19
N ASP A 75 -15.91 3.34 18.61
CA ASP A 75 -17.10 2.83 17.92
C ASP A 75 -16.73 1.85 16.80
N LEU A 76 -15.80 2.23 15.91
CA LEU A 76 -15.38 1.36 14.80
C LEU A 76 -14.66 0.08 15.29
N ARG A 77 -13.89 0.16 16.37
CA ARG A 77 -13.23 -1.03 16.93
C ARG A 77 -14.21 -2.00 17.57
N ALA A 78 -15.34 -1.51 18.09
CA ALA A 78 -16.40 -2.32 18.64
C ALA A 78 -17.36 -2.89 17.57
N ASP A 79 -17.37 -2.31 16.36
CA ASP A 79 -18.29 -2.72 15.29
C ASP A 79 -17.97 -4.14 14.76
N PRO A 80 -18.93 -5.08 14.77
CA PRO A 80 -18.71 -6.45 14.31
C PRO A 80 -18.44 -6.57 12.80
N ARG A 81 -18.64 -5.51 12.01
CA ARG A 81 -18.28 -5.47 10.59
C ARG A 81 -16.81 -5.16 10.37
N VAL A 82 -16.13 -4.60 11.38
CA VAL A 82 -14.73 -4.20 11.32
C VAL A 82 -13.84 -5.36 11.75
N ARG A 83 -12.77 -5.58 10.99
CA ARG A 83 -11.73 -6.59 11.29
C ARG A 83 -10.57 -5.95 12.04
N ALA A 84 -10.13 -4.78 11.61
CA ALA A 84 -9.04 -4.03 12.23
C ALA A 84 -9.16 -2.54 11.88
N VAL A 85 -8.62 -1.70 12.76
CA VAL A 85 -8.39 -0.27 12.49
C VAL A 85 -6.95 0.03 12.84
N GLU A 86 -6.19 0.52 11.88
CA GLU A 86 -4.77 0.90 12.06
C GLU A 86 -4.55 2.36 11.68
N PRO A 87 -3.58 3.05 12.31
CA PRO A 87 -3.23 4.42 11.93
C PRO A 87 -2.87 4.49 10.44
N ASP A 88 -3.29 5.57 9.77
CA ASP A 88 -2.81 5.91 8.43
C ASP A 88 -1.41 6.52 8.57
N GLY A 89 -0.44 5.63 8.75
CA GLY A 89 0.95 6.00 9.03
C GLY A 89 1.66 6.57 7.81
N GLU A 90 2.74 7.28 8.09
CA GLU A 90 3.69 7.73 7.07
C GLU A 90 4.43 6.54 6.46
N ILE A 91 4.63 6.61 5.15
CA ILE A 91 5.38 5.68 4.33
C ILE A 91 6.51 6.46 3.65
N ARG A 92 7.70 5.90 3.56
CA ARG A 92 8.87 6.53 2.95
C ARG A 92 9.50 5.60 1.91
N ALA A 93 10.17 6.20 0.93
CA ALA A 93 11.04 5.47 0.02
C ALA A 93 12.10 4.69 0.81
N ALA A 94 12.30 3.42 0.45
CA ALA A 94 13.38 2.61 0.98
C ALA A 94 14.72 3.15 0.46
N PRO A 95 15.82 3.07 1.24
CA PRO A 95 17.13 3.51 0.75
C PRO A 95 17.55 2.76 -0.52
N ALA A 96 17.85 3.50 -1.57
CA ALA A 96 18.36 2.93 -2.81
C ALA A 96 19.82 2.44 -2.62
N GLY A 97 20.03 1.11 -2.63
CA GLY A 97 21.37 0.51 -2.62
C GLY A 97 22.19 0.84 -3.87
N ARG A 98 23.50 0.53 -3.88
CA ARG A 98 24.37 0.77 -5.05
C ARG A 98 23.91 -0.04 -6.28
N PRO A 99 23.97 0.52 -7.51
CA PRO A 99 23.72 -0.24 -8.72
C PRO A 99 24.64 -1.45 -8.80
N GLN A 100 24.08 -2.64 -9.01
CA GLN A 100 24.86 -3.83 -9.31
C GLN A 100 24.96 -4.02 -10.82
N THR A 101 26.09 -4.56 -11.27
CA THR A 101 26.31 -4.88 -12.68
C THR A 101 25.34 -6.01 -13.09
N PRO A 102 24.54 -5.86 -14.16
CA PRO A 102 23.59 -6.89 -14.57
C PRO A 102 24.31 -8.21 -14.88
N SER A 103 23.83 -9.31 -14.28
CA SER A 103 24.24 -10.66 -14.68
C SER A 103 23.63 -11.00 -16.05
N ALA A 104 24.44 -11.56 -16.95
CA ALA A 104 24.17 -11.73 -18.38
C ALA A 104 23.15 -12.84 -18.72
N ALA A 105 21.95 -12.80 -18.13
CA ALA A 105 20.83 -13.69 -18.49
C ALA A 105 19.59 -12.86 -18.84
N GLN A 106 19.53 -12.39 -20.08
CA GLN A 106 18.51 -11.47 -20.56
C GLN A 106 17.27 -12.21 -21.06
N ALA A 107 16.31 -12.47 -20.17
CA ALA A 107 14.92 -12.48 -20.63
C ALA A 107 14.50 -11.00 -20.74
N PRO A 108 14.24 -10.46 -21.95
CA PRO A 108 14.09 -9.01 -22.14
C PRO A 108 12.82 -8.43 -21.49
N GLY A 109 11.91 -9.26 -20.97
CA GLY A 109 10.66 -8.81 -20.34
C GLY A 109 9.55 -8.45 -21.33
N THR A 110 9.68 -8.82 -22.60
CA THR A 110 8.69 -8.57 -23.65
C THR A 110 7.29 -9.03 -23.23
N GLY A 111 6.29 -8.16 -23.43
CA GLY A 111 4.89 -8.44 -23.06
C GLY A 111 4.57 -8.32 -21.57
N THR A 112 5.56 -8.00 -20.72
CA THR A 112 5.35 -7.76 -19.28
C THR A 112 5.21 -6.27 -19.00
N THR A 113 4.28 -5.92 -18.09
CA THR A 113 4.22 -4.58 -17.49
C THR A 113 4.74 -4.61 -16.07
N VAL A 114 5.69 -3.74 -15.76
CA VAL A 114 6.20 -3.51 -14.41
C VAL A 114 5.63 -2.20 -13.88
N TYR A 115 4.83 -2.29 -12.81
CA TYR A 115 4.28 -1.15 -12.11
C TYR A 115 5.23 -0.71 -11.01
N VAL A 116 5.79 0.49 -11.15
CA VAL A 116 6.71 1.09 -10.18
C VAL A 116 5.90 1.92 -9.19
N VAL A 117 5.71 1.41 -7.96
CA VAL A 117 4.93 2.05 -6.90
C VAL A 117 5.87 2.91 -6.04
N ASP A 118 5.95 4.21 -6.34
CA ASP A 118 7.03 5.07 -5.82
C ASP A 118 6.69 6.58 -5.87
N SER A 119 7.69 7.48 -5.94
CA SER A 119 7.55 8.95 -5.99
C SER A 119 7.18 9.55 -7.34
N GLY A 120 7.10 8.73 -8.38
CA GLY A 120 6.68 9.13 -9.72
C GLY A 120 7.59 8.54 -10.78
N LEU A 121 7.58 9.18 -11.96
CA LEU A 121 8.51 8.86 -13.04
C LEU A 121 8.88 10.12 -13.83
N ASP A 122 10.10 10.19 -14.35
CA ASP A 122 10.44 11.01 -15.51
C ASP A 122 10.40 10.13 -16.77
N SER A 123 9.25 10.09 -17.43
CA SER A 123 9.02 9.23 -18.59
C SER A 123 9.70 9.75 -19.87
N ALA A 124 10.23 10.98 -19.85
CA ALA A 124 10.89 11.59 -21.00
C ALA A 124 12.35 11.15 -21.17
N ARG A 125 12.90 10.34 -20.23
CA ARG A 125 14.25 9.78 -20.36
C ARG A 125 14.33 8.88 -21.60
N ALA A 126 15.36 9.12 -22.42
CA ALA A 126 15.55 8.45 -23.70
C ALA A 126 15.58 6.92 -23.60
N GLU A 127 16.12 6.36 -22.51
CA GLU A 127 16.20 4.92 -22.28
C GLU A 127 14.83 4.22 -22.22
N PHE A 128 13.78 4.94 -21.81
CA PHE A 128 12.43 4.38 -21.70
C PHE A 128 11.67 4.37 -23.03
N GLY A 129 11.99 5.26 -23.96
CA GLY A 129 11.25 5.42 -25.22
C GLY A 129 9.75 5.62 -24.95
N ASP A 130 8.90 4.87 -25.66
CA ASP A 130 7.44 4.87 -25.52
C ASP A 130 6.92 3.85 -24.49
N ARG A 131 7.81 3.12 -23.81
CA ARG A 131 7.44 1.99 -22.95
C ARG A 131 7.04 2.41 -21.55
N ALA A 132 7.32 3.64 -21.14
CA ALA A 132 7.05 4.13 -19.80
C ALA A 132 6.00 5.26 -19.76
N TRP A 133 5.06 5.21 -18.82
CA TRP A 133 4.00 6.22 -18.68
C TRP A 133 3.54 6.42 -17.23
N HIS A 134 2.88 7.55 -16.96
CA HIS A 134 2.20 7.79 -15.68
C HIS A 134 0.88 7.02 -15.64
N ALA A 135 0.83 5.95 -14.85
CA ALA A 135 -0.31 5.05 -14.78
C ALA A 135 -1.34 5.52 -13.74
N PHE A 136 -0.86 5.98 -12.57
CA PHE A 136 -1.71 6.47 -11.48
C PHE A 136 -0.94 7.45 -10.59
N ASP A 137 -1.66 8.40 -9.99
CA ASP A 137 -1.12 9.34 -9.02
C ASP A 137 -2.09 9.47 -7.84
N ALA A 138 -1.68 8.97 -6.67
CA ALA A 138 -2.45 9.05 -5.43
C ALA A 138 -2.34 10.41 -4.73
N THR A 139 -1.32 11.20 -5.07
CA THR A 139 -1.00 12.50 -4.46
C THR A 139 -1.84 13.65 -5.02
N GLY A 140 -2.54 13.42 -6.14
CA GLY A 140 -3.31 14.45 -6.85
C GLY A 140 -2.46 15.29 -7.80
N GLY A 141 -1.22 14.85 -8.07
CA GLY A 141 -0.29 15.50 -8.99
C GLY A 141 -0.43 15.01 -10.43
N THR A 142 0.65 15.20 -11.21
CA THR A 142 0.73 14.83 -12.63
C THR A 142 1.38 13.47 -12.90
N GLY A 143 1.78 12.75 -11.86
CA GLY A 143 2.60 11.53 -11.95
C GLY A 143 4.10 11.78 -12.19
N ARG A 144 4.51 13.03 -12.42
CA ARG A 144 5.91 13.42 -12.58
C ARG A 144 6.70 13.17 -11.31
N ASP A 145 7.88 12.58 -11.45
CA ASP A 145 8.84 12.45 -10.35
C ASP A 145 9.49 13.79 -10.01
N CYS A 146 9.38 14.20 -8.76
CA CYS A 146 10.03 15.39 -8.21
C CYS A 146 11.00 15.07 -7.06
N ASP A 147 11.04 13.82 -6.63
CA ASP A 147 11.96 13.33 -5.60
C ASP A 147 13.14 12.59 -6.25
N GLY A 148 12.89 11.83 -7.32
CA GLY A 148 13.88 11.15 -8.15
C GLY A 148 14.01 9.66 -7.87
N HIS A 149 13.53 9.18 -6.71
CA HIS A 149 13.63 7.77 -6.33
C HIS A 149 12.87 6.85 -7.30
N GLY A 150 11.63 7.19 -7.65
CA GLY A 150 10.82 6.39 -8.58
C GLY A 150 11.45 6.23 -9.96
N THR A 151 12.06 7.30 -10.48
CA THR A 151 12.81 7.28 -11.74
C THR A 151 14.07 6.43 -11.64
N GLN A 152 14.76 6.43 -10.49
CA GLN A 152 15.90 5.57 -10.25
C GLN A 152 15.50 4.08 -10.20
N VAL A 153 14.38 3.75 -9.54
CA VAL A 153 13.84 2.39 -9.50
C VAL A 153 13.41 1.93 -10.90
N ALA A 154 12.75 2.80 -11.68
CA ALA A 154 12.39 2.52 -13.06
C ALA A 154 13.60 2.25 -13.96
N GLY A 155 14.72 2.96 -13.74
CA GLY A 155 15.99 2.68 -14.43
C GLY A 155 16.49 1.25 -14.16
N ARG A 156 16.43 0.77 -12.92
CA ARG A 156 16.81 -0.62 -12.58
C ARG A 156 15.91 -1.65 -13.24
N VAL A 157 14.61 -1.34 -13.33
CA VAL A 157 13.66 -2.18 -14.08
C VAL A 157 14.06 -2.25 -15.54
N HIS A 158 14.44 -1.13 -16.14
CA HIS A 158 14.93 -1.10 -17.52
C HIS A 158 16.22 -1.92 -17.69
N ASP A 159 17.18 -1.80 -16.79
CA ASP A 159 18.44 -2.57 -16.86
C ASP A 159 18.21 -4.08 -16.76
N ALA A 160 17.26 -4.50 -15.91
CA ALA A 160 16.94 -5.91 -15.71
C ALA A 160 16.04 -6.50 -16.82
N ALA A 161 15.12 -5.70 -17.37
CA ALA A 161 14.11 -6.12 -18.32
C ALA A 161 13.90 -5.03 -19.41
N PRO A 162 14.85 -4.89 -20.35
CA PRO A 162 14.90 -3.73 -21.25
C PRO A 162 13.73 -3.60 -22.23
N ALA A 163 12.98 -4.67 -22.50
CA ALA A 163 11.78 -4.66 -23.33
C ALA A 163 10.45 -4.67 -22.53
N ALA A 164 10.51 -4.60 -21.19
CA ALA A 164 9.31 -4.46 -20.38
C ALA A 164 8.68 -3.07 -20.53
N ARG A 165 7.37 -3.01 -20.32
CA ARG A 165 6.60 -1.77 -20.18
C ARG A 165 6.64 -1.28 -18.74
N ILE A 166 6.74 0.02 -18.49
CA ILE A 166 6.86 0.59 -17.14
C ILE A 166 5.67 1.51 -16.85
N GLY A 167 4.80 1.11 -15.92
CA GLY A 167 3.70 1.94 -15.44
C GLY A 167 4.04 2.60 -14.11
N SER A 168 4.18 3.93 -14.08
CA SER A 168 4.43 4.64 -12.83
C SER A 168 3.16 4.80 -12.00
N VAL A 169 3.21 4.35 -10.74
CA VAL A 169 2.14 4.45 -9.76
C VAL A 169 2.65 5.32 -8.62
N ARG A 170 2.41 6.62 -8.72
CA ARG A 170 2.90 7.59 -7.76
C ARG A 170 2.11 7.55 -6.47
N VAL A 171 2.77 7.24 -5.37
CA VAL A 171 2.21 7.19 -4.01
C VAL A 171 3.01 8.00 -3.00
N LEU A 172 4.18 8.52 -3.38
CA LEU A 172 5.01 9.41 -2.57
C LEU A 172 5.05 10.84 -3.16
N GLY A 173 5.20 11.81 -2.28
CA GLY A 173 5.40 13.23 -2.58
C GLY A 173 6.87 13.55 -2.94
N CYS A 174 7.16 14.84 -3.10
CA CYS A 174 8.48 15.33 -3.49
C CYS A 174 9.54 15.27 -2.39
N ASP A 175 9.14 14.92 -1.17
CA ASP A 175 10.02 14.68 -0.02
C ASP A 175 10.28 13.19 0.23
N GLY A 176 9.88 12.33 -0.72
CA GLY A 176 10.03 10.88 -0.62
C GLY A 176 9.10 10.23 0.41
N SER A 177 8.09 10.96 0.91
CA SER A 177 7.12 10.46 1.89
C SER A 177 5.69 10.39 1.32
N GLY A 178 4.84 9.55 1.91
CA GLY A 178 3.44 9.38 1.55
C GLY A 178 2.67 8.78 2.72
N THR A 179 1.40 8.45 2.51
CA THR A 179 0.60 7.76 3.54
C THR A 179 0.32 6.31 3.16
N LEU A 180 0.09 5.47 4.16
CA LEU A 180 -0.39 4.10 3.94
C LEU A 180 -1.64 4.11 3.05
N SER A 181 -2.53 5.08 3.23
CA SER A 181 -3.73 5.18 2.41
C SER A 181 -3.46 5.49 0.94
N ASP A 182 -2.42 6.26 0.61
CA ASP A 182 -1.95 6.53 -0.76
C ASP A 182 -1.37 5.26 -1.39
N LEU A 183 -0.49 4.58 -0.66
CA LEU A 183 0.11 3.31 -1.08
C LEU A 183 -0.97 2.27 -1.40
N LEU A 184 -1.94 2.09 -0.50
CA LEU A 184 -3.07 1.19 -0.70
C LEU A 184 -3.91 1.60 -1.92
N ALA A 185 -4.04 2.89 -2.22
CA ALA A 185 -4.77 3.37 -3.40
C ALA A 185 -4.04 2.98 -4.69
N GLY A 186 -2.71 3.06 -4.71
CA GLY A 186 -1.88 2.59 -5.82
C GLY A 186 -2.05 1.09 -6.07
N LEU A 187 -1.98 0.27 -5.02
CA LEU A 187 -2.20 -1.18 -5.15
C LEU A 187 -3.64 -1.52 -5.59
N ASP A 188 -4.62 -0.77 -5.10
CA ASP A 188 -6.03 -0.90 -5.48
C ASP A 188 -6.23 -0.57 -6.96
N TRP A 189 -5.53 0.45 -7.47
CA TRP A 189 -5.52 0.80 -8.88
C TRP A 189 -4.88 -0.30 -9.73
N ILE A 190 -3.70 -0.81 -9.37
CA ILE A 190 -3.03 -1.89 -10.13
C ILE A 190 -3.92 -3.13 -10.20
N HIS A 191 -4.52 -3.54 -9.09
CA HIS A 191 -5.40 -4.72 -9.06
C HIS A 191 -6.60 -4.59 -10.02
N ARG A 192 -7.10 -3.37 -10.26
CA ARG A 192 -8.20 -3.13 -11.21
C ARG A 192 -7.77 -3.00 -12.66
N HIS A 193 -6.56 -2.51 -12.93
CA HIS A 193 -6.16 -2.06 -14.26
C HIS A 193 -5.03 -2.87 -14.90
N SER A 194 -4.33 -3.70 -14.12
CA SER A 194 -3.30 -4.60 -14.66
C SER A 194 -3.89 -5.59 -15.65
N ARG A 195 -3.13 -5.86 -16.71
CA ARG A 195 -3.50 -6.77 -17.81
C ARG A 195 -2.28 -7.55 -18.24
N GLY A 196 -2.50 -8.83 -18.57
CA GLY A 196 -1.41 -9.72 -18.96
C GLY A 196 -0.36 -9.92 -17.86
N PRO A 197 0.83 -10.44 -18.22
CA PRO A 197 1.93 -10.60 -17.27
C PRO A 197 2.29 -9.26 -16.62
N SER A 198 2.19 -9.21 -15.30
CA SER A 198 2.34 -7.98 -14.52
C SER A 198 3.21 -8.19 -13.29
N VAL A 199 4.08 -7.21 -13.02
CA VAL A 199 4.89 -7.11 -11.82
C VAL A 199 4.56 -5.79 -11.12
N ALA A 200 4.51 -5.75 -9.79
CA ALA A 200 4.47 -4.52 -9.01
C ALA A 200 5.71 -4.46 -8.11
N THR A 201 6.49 -3.38 -8.21
CA THR A 201 7.65 -3.13 -7.34
C THR A 201 7.27 -2.11 -6.27
N LEU A 202 7.45 -2.47 -5.00
CA LEU A 202 7.23 -1.61 -3.84
C LEU A 202 8.58 -1.35 -3.17
N SER A 203 9.15 -0.17 -3.40
CA SER A 203 10.42 0.23 -2.78
C SER A 203 10.18 1.23 -1.66
N VAL A 204 9.31 0.88 -0.73
CA VAL A 204 8.86 1.72 0.39
C VAL A 204 8.97 0.96 1.71
N ASP A 205 8.97 1.68 2.84
CA ASP A 205 8.71 1.07 4.15
C ASP A 205 7.20 0.82 4.37
N GLY A 206 6.82 0.05 5.40
CA GLY A 206 5.41 -0.30 5.65
C GLY A 206 5.14 -1.75 6.09
N ASP A 207 6.21 -2.53 6.20
CA ASP A 207 6.30 -3.95 6.59
C ASP A 207 5.36 -4.39 7.74
N ARG A 208 5.08 -3.52 8.72
CA ARG A 208 4.20 -3.84 9.87
C ARG A 208 2.69 -3.65 9.64
N SER A 209 2.25 -3.10 8.51
CA SER A 209 0.82 -2.82 8.24
C SER A 209 0.03 -4.10 7.88
N ALA A 210 -1.08 -4.32 8.59
CA ALA A 210 -1.97 -5.44 8.29
C ALA A 210 -2.80 -5.18 7.03
N ALA A 211 -3.14 -3.91 6.74
CA ALA A 211 -3.81 -3.54 5.51
C ALA A 211 -2.89 -3.72 4.29
N LEU A 212 -1.63 -3.27 4.37
CA LEU A 212 -0.63 -3.45 3.31
C LEU A 212 -0.43 -4.93 3.00
N ARG A 213 -0.17 -5.75 4.02
CA ARG A 213 -0.05 -7.21 3.85
C ARG A 213 -1.31 -7.85 3.25
N THR A 214 -2.50 -7.33 3.57
CA THR A 214 -3.75 -7.82 2.98
C THR A 214 -3.85 -7.43 1.51
N ALA A 215 -3.46 -6.20 1.17
CA ALA A 215 -3.46 -5.66 -0.18
C ALA A 215 -2.47 -6.39 -1.10
N THR A 216 -1.21 -6.53 -0.68
CA THR A 216 -0.18 -7.23 -1.46
C THR A 216 -0.53 -8.70 -1.69
N ARG A 217 -1.06 -9.40 -0.67
CA ARG A 217 -1.55 -10.78 -0.84
C ARG A 217 -2.75 -10.91 -1.78
N ARG A 218 -3.58 -9.88 -1.90
CA ARG A 218 -4.73 -9.89 -2.84
C ARG A 218 -4.29 -9.54 -4.25
N LEU A 219 -3.33 -8.62 -4.39
CA LEU A 219 -2.68 -8.30 -5.65
C LEU A 219 -1.91 -9.49 -6.23
N ALA A 220 -1.15 -10.21 -5.39
CA ALA A 220 -0.51 -11.46 -5.77
C ALA A 220 -1.52 -12.51 -6.27
N ARG A 221 -2.65 -12.64 -5.57
CA ARG A 221 -3.73 -13.57 -5.95
C ARG A 221 -4.50 -13.17 -7.21
N SER A 222 -4.41 -11.92 -7.68
CA SER A 222 -4.94 -11.53 -8.99
C SER A 222 -3.99 -11.81 -10.15
N GLY A 223 -2.83 -12.43 -9.89
CA GLY A 223 -1.85 -12.78 -10.92
C GLY A 223 -0.76 -11.73 -11.15
N VAL A 224 -0.69 -10.68 -10.33
CA VAL A 224 0.39 -9.70 -10.37
C VAL A 224 1.52 -10.16 -9.45
N PHE A 225 2.72 -10.36 -9.97
CA PHE A 225 3.88 -10.66 -9.13
C PHE A 225 4.27 -9.42 -8.31
N VAL A 226 4.48 -9.57 -7.00
CA VAL A 226 4.83 -8.45 -6.12
C VAL A 226 6.27 -8.60 -5.64
N ALA A 227 7.10 -7.61 -5.96
CA ALA A 227 8.47 -7.48 -5.48
C ALA A 227 8.53 -6.29 -4.51
N GLU A 228 9.01 -6.51 -3.29
CA GLU A 228 9.03 -5.50 -2.23
C GLU A 228 10.44 -5.42 -1.64
N SER A 229 10.89 -4.22 -1.26
CA SER A 229 12.19 -4.05 -0.60
C SER A 229 12.20 -4.80 0.73
N ALA A 230 13.12 -5.76 0.89
CA ALA A 230 13.31 -6.44 2.17
C ALA A 230 14.16 -5.57 3.12
N ARG A 231 13.74 -5.46 4.38
CA ARG A 231 14.63 -4.98 5.45
C ARG A 231 15.35 -6.17 6.05
N SER A 232 16.67 -6.10 6.17
CA SER A 232 17.47 -7.08 6.91
C SER A 232 17.31 -6.91 8.42
N GLU A 233 16.08 -6.93 8.95
CA GLU A 233 15.94 -7.27 10.37
C GLU A 233 16.09 -8.79 10.44
N GLY A 234 17.33 -9.22 10.71
CA GLY A 234 17.69 -10.63 10.79
C GLY A 234 16.72 -11.42 11.68
N CYS A 235 16.55 -12.69 11.32
CA CYS A 235 15.91 -13.75 12.10
C CYS A 235 15.89 -13.46 13.61
N ARG A 236 14.70 -13.16 14.18
CA ARG A 236 14.56 -12.99 15.64
C ARG A 236 14.23 -14.34 16.28
N ILE A 237 15.14 -14.84 17.10
CA ILE A 237 14.92 -16.04 17.91
C ILE A 237 14.24 -15.60 19.21
N THR A 238 13.05 -16.14 19.48
CA THR A 238 12.38 -15.96 20.77
C THR A 238 12.95 -16.95 21.81
N PRO A 239 12.92 -16.61 23.12
CA PRO A 239 13.13 -17.61 24.17
C PRO A 239 12.10 -18.74 24.00
N GLY A 240 12.55 -19.92 23.60
CA GLY A 240 11.67 -21.05 23.19
C GLY A 240 11.91 -21.58 21.78
N GLY A 241 12.90 -21.07 21.03
CA GLY A 241 13.37 -21.67 19.77
C GLY A 241 12.42 -21.48 18.58
N ARG A 242 11.40 -20.63 18.71
CA ARG A 242 10.50 -20.30 17.61
C ARG A 242 11.07 -19.15 16.80
N THR A 243 11.34 -19.46 15.53
CA THR A 243 11.77 -18.53 14.48
C THR A 243 10.54 -18.04 13.72
N PHE A 244 10.40 -16.73 13.51
CA PHE A 244 9.28 -16.14 12.76
C PHE A 244 9.76 -15.01 11.85
N SER A 245 9.31 -15.01 10.59
CA SER A 245 9.32 -13.84 9.72
C SER A 245 7.87 -13.37 9.49
N PRO A 246 7.49 -12.13 9.85
CA PRO A 246 6.16 -11.58 9.61
C PRO A 246 5.75 -11.46 8.14
N TYR A 247 6.70 -11.65 7.23
CA TYR A 247 6.63 -11.13 5.89
C TYR A 247 6.61 -12.24 4.86
N THR A 248 5.47 -12.36 4.21
CA THR A 248 5.13 -13.50 3.37
C THR A 248 4.60 -13.13 1.98
N PRO A 249 4.54 -11.85 1.57
CA PRO A 249 4.76 -11.44 0.19
C PRO A 249 6.24 -11.15 -0.14
N GLU A 250 7.13 -11.03 0.86
CA GLU A 250 8.53 -10.60 0.69
C GLU A 250 9.49 -11.66 0.14
N LEU A 251 9.02 -12.81 -0.34
CA LEU A 251 9.92 -13.88 -0.83
C LEU A 251 10.83 -13.39 -1.97
N ALA A 252 10.34 -12.53 -2.85
CA ALA A 252 11.13 -11.95 -3.93
C ALA A 252 12.18 -10.95 -3.41
N GLY A 253 11.81 -10.09 -2.46
CA GLY A 253 12.74 -9.14 -1.82
C GLY A 253 13.79 -9.84 -0.97
N ALA A 254 13.39 -10.83 -0.19
CA ALA A 254 14.28 -11.67 0.60
C ALA A 254 15.20 -12.50 -0.30
N ALA A 255 14.71 -13.02 -1.43
CA ALA A 255 15.52 -13.72 -2.42
C ALA A 255 16.54 -12.77 -3.06
N ALA A 256 16.11 -11.56 -3.43
CA ALA A 256 16.98 -10.53 -3.97
C ALA A 256 18.07 -10.17 -2.96
N GLN A 257 17.72 -9.88 -1.71
CA GLN A 257 18.69 -9.57 -0.65
C GLN A 257 19.66 -10.72 -0.37
N LEU A 258 19.19 -11.97 -0.36
CA LEU A 258 20.07 -13.14 -0.23
C LEU A 258 21.02 -13.26 -1.42
N LEU A 259 20.56 -12.97 -2.65
CA LEU A 259 21.41 -12.90 -3.83
C LEU A 259 22.40 -11.73 -3.76
N GLU A 260 22.03 -10.59 -3.20
CA GLU A 260 22.97 -9.47 -3.00
C GLU A 260 24.10 -9.85 -2.04
N LEU A 261 23.77 -10.51 -0.93
CA LEU A 261 24.75 -10.97 0.07
C LEU A 261 25.56 -12.17 -0.42
N HIS A 262 24.95 -13.02 -1.26
CA HIS A 262 25.52 -14.26 -1.74
C HIS A 262 25.25 -14.46 -3.23
N PRO A 263 25.94 -13.71 -4.13
CA PRO A 263 25.66 -13.68 -5.58
C PRO A 263 25.81 -15.03 -6.28
N ALA A 264 26.59 -15.95 -5.71
CA ALA A 264 26.81 -17.31 -6.23
C ALA A 264 25.76 -18.32 -5.74
N SER A 265 24.74 -17.90 -4.97
CA SER A 265 23.73 -18.82 -4.43
C SER A 265 22.89 -19.43 -5.55
N GLY A 266 22.98 -20.75 -5.72
CA GLY A 266 22.10 -21.49 -6.61
C GLY A 266 20.64 -21.51 -6.12
N SER A 267 19.73 -21.86 -7.03
CA SER A 267 18.28 -21.97 -6.80
C SER A 267 17.91 -22.75 -5.53
N SER A 268 18.58 -23.89 -5.30
CA SER A 268 18.39 -24.76 -4.13
C SER A 268 18.86 -24.12 -2.81
N ALA A 269 19.99 -23.40 -2.82
CA ALA A 269 20.51 -22.70 -1.66
C ALA A 269 19.60 -21.52 -1.27
N LEU A 270 19.13 -20.75 -2.27
CA LEU A 270 18.14 -19.69 -2.06
C LEU A 270 16.83 -20.24 -1.51
N ALA A 271 16.29 -21.30 -2.09
CA ALA A 271 15.06 -21.92 -1.64
C ALA A 271 15.18 -22.44 -0.19
N THR A 272 16.33 -23.00 0.17
CA THR A 272 16.61 -23.48 1.53
C THR A 272 16.71 -22.32 2.51
N SER A 273 17.47 -21.28 2.18
CA SER A 273 17.58 -20.06 3.00
C SER A 273 16.23 -19.37 3.20
N LEU A 274 15.42 -19.25 2.15
CA LEU A 274 14.07 -18.69 2.21
C LEU A 274 13.12 -19.56 3.06
N LYS A 275 13.24 -20.89 3.01
CA LYS A 275 12.47 -21.80 3.88
C LYS A 275 12.87 -21.68 5.34
N CYS A 276 14.16 -21.52 5.62
CA CYS A 276 14.69 -21.31 6.97
C CYS A 276 14.24 -19.96 7.55
N THR A 277 14.14 -18.91 6.73
CA THR A 277 13.65 -17.59 7.16
C THR A 277 12.13 -17.50 7.26
N ALA A 278 11.39 -18.26 6.43
CA ALA A 278 9.92 -18.22 6.35
C ALA A 278 9.18 -19.21 7.28
N ALA A 279 9.77 -19.60 8.42
CA ALA A 279 9.18 -20.60 9.32
C ALA A 279 7.78 -20.17 9.84
N GLY A 280 6.73 -20.73 9.22
CA GLY A 280 5.33 -20.45 9.56
C GLY A 280 4.30 -20.66 8.44
N GLY A 281 4.46 -21.67 7.57
CA GLY A 281 3.32 -22.22 6.81
C GLY A 281 2.83 -21.49 5.55
N VAL A 282 3.60 -20.55 4.97
CA VAL A 282 3.20 -19.88 3.71
C VAL A 282 3.71 -20.60 2.46
N ILE A 283 4.85 -21.30 2.52
CA ILE A 283 5.30 -22.14 1.40
C ILE A 283 4.65 -23.52 1.52
N ARG A 284 3.33 -23.59 1.31
CA ARG A 284 2.60 -24.84 1.05
C ARG A 284 1.60 -24.69 -0.08
N GLN A 285 1.95 -24.01 -1.18
CA GLN A 285 1.25 -24.19 -2.46
C GLN A 285 2.19 -23.97 -3.63
N ASN A 286 2.67 -25.07 -4.22
CA ASN A 286 2.41 -25.32 -5.63
C ASN A 286 2.40 -26.85 -5.89
N PRO A 287 1.28 -27.55 -5.69
CA PRO A 287 1.24 -29.00 -5.90
C PRO A 287 1.14 -29.41 -7.38
N THR A 288 0.90 -28.52 -8.34
CA THR A 288 0.64 -28.93 -9.74
C THR A 288 1.03 -27.93 -10.85
N GLY A 289 1.72 -26.83 -10.57
CA GLY A 289 2.23 -25.91 -11.59
C GLY A 289 3.74 -25.81 -11.56
N ALA A 290 4.40 -25.69 -12.72
CA ALA A 290 5.82 -25.38 -12.76
C ALA A 290 6.12 -24.11 -11.94
N PRO A 291 7.20 -24.07 -11.15
CA PRO A 291 7.60 -22.85 -10.45
C PRO A 291 7.83 -21.74 -11.47
N THR A 292 7.14 -20.62 -11.31
CA THR A 292 7.36 -19.40 -12.12
C THR A 292 8.72 -18.75 -11.84
N LEU A 293 9.49 -19.32 -10.92
CA LEU A 293 10.91 -19.05 -10.77
C LEU A 293 11.69 -19.86 -11.82
N HIS A 294 11.72 -19.39 -13.06
CA HIS A 294 12.64 -19.91 -14.07
C HIS A 294 14.06 -19.42 -13.75
N VAL A 295 14.70 -20.01 -12.74
CA VAL A 295 16.15 -20.04 -12.67
C VAL A 295 16.58 -21.16 -13.60
N ARG A 296 17.17 -20.81 -14.75
CA ARG A 296 17.89 -21.81 -15.56
C ARG A 296 19.06 -22.29 -14.71
N ASP A 297 18.99 -23.51 -14.22
CA ASP A 297 20.15 -24.18 -13.64
C ASP A 297 21.19 -24.30 -14.77
N GLY A 298 22.28 -23.54 -14.63
CA GLY A 298 23.42 -23.59 -15.55
C GLY A 298 24.19 -24.89 -15.38
N GLY A 299 23.64 -25.98 -15.90
CA GLY A 299 24.39 -27.20 -16.22
C GLY A 299 24.78 -27.17 -17.69
N PHE A 300 26.06 -27.41 -17.96
CA PHE A 300 26.62 -27.63 -19.30
C PHE A 300 25.90 -28.74 -20.06
#